data_AF-A0A1Q9B238-F1
#
_entry.id   AF-A0A1Q9B238-F1
#
_cell.length_a   1.000
_cell.length_b   1.000
_cell.length_c   1.000
_cell.angle_alpha   90.00
_cell.angle_beta   90.00
_cell.angle_gamma   90.00
#
_symmetry.space_group_name_H-M   'P 1'
#
loop_
_entity.id
_entity.type
_entity.pdbx_description
1 polymer ?
#
loop_
_entity_poly.entity_id
_entity_poly.type
_entity_poly.pdbx_seq_one_letter_code
_entity_poly.pdbx_strand_id
1 'polypeptide(L)'
;MKSRESLVRLKEFQVKEKQRQLNQLQMMMAEFDRMTKELEQQIAFEEKKSGIGDPTHFAYPTFAKAARQRAENLQVSIRELKVQQDAAEIALEEVKAEYAKASALEERDGSVRARA
;
A
#
# COMPACT_ATOMS: atom_id res chain seq x y z
N MET A 1 25.17 16.25 23.74
CA MET A 1 23.72 16.29 24.09
C MET A 1 22.84 16.50 22.87
N LYS A 2 23.08 17.51 22.02
CA LYS A 2 22.30 17.77 20.79
C LYS A 2 22.25 16.61 19.78
N SER A 3 23.23 15.71 19.77
CA SER A 3 23.31 14.61 18.81
C SER A 3 22.30 13.47 19.03
N ARG A 4 21.93 13.17 20.29
CA ARG A 4 20.98 12.08 20.61
C ARG A 4 19.53 12.50 20.40
N GLU A 5 19.17 13.70 20.84
CA GLU A 5 17.86 14.31 20.55
C GLU A 5 17.64 14.48 19.03
N SER A 6 18.69 14.89 18.30
CA SER A 6 18.65 14.96 16.83
C SER A 6 18.45 13.58 16.18
N LEU A 7 18.98 12.51 16.78
CA LEU A 7 18.81 11.15 16.29
C LEU A 7 17.38 10.64 16.52
N VAL A 8 16.79 10.93 17.68
CA VAL A 8 15.40 10.58 17.99
C VAL A 8 14.44 11.28 17.02
N ARG A 9 14.64 12.58 16.77
CA ARG A 9 13.87 13.34 15.78
C ARG A 9 14.01 12.80 14.36
N LEU A 10 15.23 12.41 13.96
CA LEU A 10 15.46 11.77 12.66
C LEU A 10 14.70 10.44 12.54
N LYS A 11 14.73 9.60 13.58
CA LYS A 11 14.00 8.33 13.60
C LYS A 11 12.49 8.52 13.58
N GLU A 12 11.97 9.51 14.31
CA GLU A 12 10.55 9.88 14.26
C GLU A 12 10.11 10.30 12.84
N PHE A 13 10.94 11.10 12.16
CA PHE A 13 10.69 11.48 10.77
C PHE A 13 10.65 10.25 9.85
N GLN A 14 11.60 9.32 10.01
CA GLN A 14 11.62 8.07 9.23
C GLN A 14 10.36 7.23 9.47
N VAL A 15 9.88 7.11 10.71
CA VAL A 15 8.61 6.41 11.02
C VAL A 15 7.44 7.06 10.27
N LYS A 16 7.31 8.39 10.37
CA LYS A 16 6.22 9.14 9.71
C LYS A 16 6.27 9.01 8.19
N GLU A 17 7.47 9.06 7.61
CA GLU A 17 7.66 8.89 6.17
C GLU A 17 7.22 7.49 5.71
N LYS A 18 7.65 6.44 6.42
CA LYS A 18 7.28 5.05 6.12
C LYS A 18 5.78 4.80 6.29
N GLN A 19 5.15 5.37 7.31
CA GLN A 19 3.69 5.35 7.47
C GLN A 19 2.98 6.00 6.29
N ARG A 20 3.48 7.15 5.81
CA ARG A 20 2.89 7.82 4.65
C ARG A 20 3.01 6.97 3.38
N GLN A 21 4.17 6.34 3.15
CA GLN A 21 4.38 5.42 2.02
C GLN A 21 3.40 4.24 2.09
N LEU A 22 3.25 3.63 3.27
CA LEU A 22 2.30 2.52 3.47
C LEU A 22 0.86 2.92 3.17
N ASN A 23 0.42 4.08 3.69
CA ASN A 23 -0.92 4.60 3.43
C ASN A 23 -1.14 4.86 1.92
N GLN A 24 -0.13 5.34 1.20
CA GLN A 24 -0.22 5.54 -0.25
C GLN A 24 -0.42 4.22 -1.01
N LEU A 25 0.33 3.17 -0.64
CA LEU A 25 0.16 1.84 -1.22
C LEU A 25 -1.27 1.30 -0.99
N GLN A 26 -1.77 1.41 0.25
CA GLN A 26 -3.11 0.97 0.61
C GLN A 26 -4.21 1.74 -0.14
N MET A 27 -4.07 3.06 -0.29
CA MET A 27 -5.00 3.87 -1.08
C MET A 27 -5.02 3.44 -2.56
N MET A 28 -3.84 3.23 -3.15
CA MET A 28 -3.72 2.82 -4.54
C MET A 28 -4.33 1.43 -4.79
N MET A 29 -4.10 0.49 -3.87
CA MET A 29 -4.73 -0.83 -3.91
C MET A 29 -6.26 -0.74 -3.82
N ALA A 30 -6.79 0.08 -2.93
CA ALA A 30 -8.24 0.29 -2.79
C ALA A 30 -8.86 0.95 -4.03
N GLU A 31 -8.13 1.82 -4.71
CA GLU A 31 -8.54 2.40 -5.99
C GLU A 31 -8.59 1.33 -7.10
N PHE A 32 -7.54 0.51 -7.22
CA PHE A 32 -7.50 -0.56 -8.23
C PHE A 32 -8.58 -1.62 -8.00
N ASP A 33 -8.88 -1.96 -6.74
CA ASP A 33 -9.98 -2.88 -6.40
C ASP A 33 -11.35 -2.31 -6.82
N ARG A 34 -11.59 -1.01 -6.57
CA ARG A 34 -12.80 -0.33 -7.04
C ARG A 34 -12.90 -0.33 -8.56
N MET A 35 -11.83 0.05 -9.25
CA MET A 35 -11.80 0.04 -10.72
C MET A 35 -12.03 -1.35 -11.31
N THR A 36 -11.51 -2.40 -10.66
CA THR A 36 -11.72 -3.78 -11.10
C THR A 36 -13.19 -4.16 -10.99
N LYS A 37 -13.85 -3.85 -9.87
CA LYS A 37 -15.29 -4.10 -9.67
C LYS A 37 -16.15 -3.33 -10.67
N GLU A 38 -15.79 -2.08 -10.98
CA GLU A 38 -16.47 -1.28 -12.00
C GLU A 38 -16.34 -1.92 -13.39
N LEU A 39 -15.16 -2.42 -13.75
CA LEU A 39 -14.95 -3.13 -15.02
C LEU A 39 -15.75 -4.43 -15.07
N GLU A 40 -15.80 -5.20 -13.98
CA GLU A 40 -16.62 -6.43 -13.88
C GLU A 40 -18.11 -6.14 -14.12
N GLN A 41 -18.63 -5.05 -13.56
CA GLN A 41 -20.01 -4.61 -13.80
C GLN A 41 -20.24 -4.21 -15.26
N GLN A 42 -19.30 -3.48 -15.86
CA GLN A 42 -19.36 -3.08 -17.27
C GLN A 42 -19.30 -4.28 -18.22
N ILE A 43 -18.48 -5.28 -17.92
CA ILE A 43 -18.41 -6.55 -18.65
C ILE A 43 -19.77 -7.25 -18.58
N ALA A 44 -20.30 -7.48 -17.38
CA ALA A 44 -21.57 -8.18 -17.20
C ALA A 44 -22.73 -7.47 -17.92
N PHE A 45 -22.73 -6.13 -17.92
CA PHE A 45 -23.71 -5.35 -18.67
C PHE A 45 -23.60 -5.58 -20.17
N GLU A 46 -22.39 -5.53 -20.73
CA GLU A 46 -22.18 -5.69 -22.17
C GLU A 46 -22.46 -7.13 -22.65
N GLU A 47 -22.13 -8.13 -21.84
CA GLU A 47 -22.45 -9.53 -22.10
C GLU A 47 -23.96 -9.77 -22.10
N LYS A 48 -24.67 -9.19 -21.13
CA LYS A 48 -26.14 -9.27 -21.07
C LYS A 48 -26.79 -8.57 -22.26
N LYS A 49 -26.25 -7.41 -22.67
CA LYS A 49 -26.74 -6.63 -23.80
C LYS A 49 -26.54 -7.34 -25.15
N SER A 50 -25.38 -7.97 -25.33
CA SER A 50 -25.05 -8.73 -26.56
C SER A 50 -25.65 -10.13 -26.57
N GLY A 51 -26.01 -10.68 -25.40
CA GLY A 51 -26.42 -12.08 -25.24
C GLY A 51 -25.26 -13.07 -25.34
N ILE A 52 -24.01 -12.60 -25.37
CA ILE A 52 -22.80 -13.41 -25.56
C ILE A 52 -21.90 -13.20 -24.34
N GLY A 53 -21.88 -14.19 -23.44
CA GLY A 53 -21.03 -14.19 -22.24
C GLY A 53 -19.79 -15.08 -22.32
N ASP A 54 -19.60 -15.78 -23.44
CA ASP A 54 -18.41 -16.60 -23.66
C ASP A 54 -17.28 -15.75 -24.28
N PRO A 55 -16.17 -15.50 -23.57
CA PRO A 55 -15.05 -14.69 -24.08
C PRO A 55 -14.34 -15.30 -25.30
N THR A 56 -14.53 -16.61 -25.55
CA THR A 56 -13.96 -17.32 -26.70
C THR A 56 -14.83 -17.24 -27.95
N HIS A 57 -16.08 -16.77 -27.79
CA HIS A 57 -17.01 -16.62 -28.90
C HIS A 57 -16.48 -15.59 -29.91
N PHE A 58 -16.57 -15.91 -31.21
CA PHE A 58 -16.07 -15.03 -32.27
C PHE A 58 -16.68 -13.62 -32.24
N ALA A 59 -17.99 -13.54 -31.93
CA ALA A 59 -18.71 -12.28 -31.80
C ALA A 59 -18.73 -11.71 -30.35
N TYR A 60 -17.83 -12.17 -29.48
CA TYR A 60 -17.72 -11.62 -28.14
C TYR A 60 -17.44 -10.11 -28.19
N PRO A 61 -18.16 -9.27 -27.41
CA PRO A 61 -18.02 -7.83 -27.51
C PRO A 61 -16.59 -7.36 -27.28
N THR A 62 -16.06 -6.57 -28.23
CA THR A 62 -14.69 -6.05 -28.18
C THR A 62 -14.44 -5.23 -26.92
N PHE A 63 -15.45 -4.46 -26.49
CA PHE A 63 -15.41 -3.71 -25.24
C PHE A 63 -15.25 -4.63 -24.03
N ALA A 64 -16.08 -5.67 -23.92
CA ALA A 64 -16.03 -6.62 -22.81
C ALA A 64 -14.69 -7.39 -22.80
N LYS A 65 -14.10 -7.65 -23.97
CA LYS A 65 -12.75 -8.25 -24.09
C LYS A 65 -11.66 -7.32 -23.57
N ALA A 66 -11.68 -6.05 -23.98
CA ALA A 66 -10.71 -5.07 -23.52
C ALA A 66 -10.85 -4.78 -22.01
N ALA A 67 -12.08 -4.70 -21.52
CA ALA A 67 -12.37 -4.51 -20.10
C ALA A 67 -11.86 -5.69 -19.25
N ARG A 68 -12.03 -6.94 -19.71
CA ARG A 68 -11.46 -8.14 -19.04
C ARG A 68 -9.94 -8.04 -18.95
N GLN A 69 -9.27 -7.77 -20.06
CA GLN A 69 -7.81 -7.63 -20.07
C GLN A 69 -7.33 -6.55 -19.10
N ARG A 70 -8.05 -5.43 -19.01
CA ARG A 70 -7.73 -4.36 -18.07
C ARG A 70 -7.94 -4.78 -16.61
N ALA A 71 -9.02 -5.50 -16.31
CA ALA A 71 -9.29 -6.04 -14.98
C ALA A 71 -8.19 -7.03 -14.55
N GLU A 72 -7.75 -7.91 -15.46
CA GLU A 72 -6.63 -8.82 -15.21
C GLU A 72 -5.33 -8.07 -14.91
N ASN A 73 -5.02 -7.04 -15.68
CA ASN A 73 -3.84 -6.21 -15.44
C ASN A 73 -3.89 -5.51 -14.08
N LEU A 74 -5.06 -4.97 -13.69
CA LEU A 74 -5.25 -4.38 -12.36
C LEU A 74 -5.08 -5.40 -11.25
N GLN A 75 -5.58 -6.63 -11.42
CA GLN A 75 -5.37 -7.73 -10.46
C GLN A 75 -3.90 -8.14 -10.33
N VAL A 76 -3.13 -8.10 -11.42
CA VAL A 76 -1.66 -8.28 -11.36
C VAL A 76 -1.03 -7.14 -10.56
N SER A 77 -1.35 -5.89 -10.87
CA SER A 77 -0.81 -4.73 -10.14
C SER A 77 -1.17 -4.76 -8.65
N ILE A 78 -2.39 -5.15 -8.27
CA ILE A 78 -2.79 -5.31 -6.86
C ILE A 78 -1.93 -6.36 -6.17
N ARG A 79 -1.63 -7.49 -6.81
CA ARG A 79 -0.76 -8.53 -6.24
C ARG A 79 0.66 -8.03 -6.02
N GLU A 80 1.20 -7.29 -6.98
CA GLU A 80 2.53 -6.66 -6.84
C GLU A 80 2.55 -5.64 -5.70
N LEU A 81 1.50 -4.83 -5.57
CA LEU A 81 1.37 -3.85 -4.49
C LEU A 81 1.23 -4.49 -3.11
N LYS A 82 0.58 -5.66 -3.00
CA LYS A 82 0.57 -6.42 -1.75
C LYS A 82 1.97 -6.81 -1.30
N VAL A 83 2.80 -7.31 -2.22
CA VAL A 83 4.20 -7.65 -1.90
C VAL A 83 4.98 -6.40 -1.46
N GLN A 84 4.75 -5.26 -2.10
CA GLN A 84 5.36 -3.98 -1.69
C GLN A 84 4.84 -3.49 -0.33
N GLN A 85 3.55 -3.69 -0.05
CA GLN A 85 2.92 -3.36 1.23
C GLN A 85 3.56 -4.18 2.36
N ASP A 86 3.65 -5.51 2.20
CA ASP A 86 4.24 -6.40 3.20
C ASP A 86 5.69 -6.00 3.50
N ALA A 87 6.48 -5.70 2.47
CA ALA A 87 7.85 -5.21 2.63
C ALA A 87 7.91 -3.84 3.34
N ALA A 88 6.99 -2.93 3.04
CA ALA A 88 6.89 -1.62 3.68
C ALA A 88 6.45 -1.72 5.15
N GLU A 89 5.59 -2.67 5.49
CA GLU A 89 5.15 -2.96 6.86
C GLU A 89 6.32 -3.46 7.71
N ILE A 90 7.10 -4.42 7.20
CA ILE A 90 8.32 -4.92 7.86
C ILE A 90 9.31 -3.76 8.09
N ALA A 91 9.58 -2.97 7.06
CA ALA A 91 10.49 -1.82 7.18
C ALA A 91 9.98 -0.77 8.18
N LEU A 92 8.66 -0.57 8.27
CA LEU A 92 8.06 0.32 9.25
C LEU A 92 8.23 -0.21 10.68
N GLU A 93 8.06 -1.52 10.90
CA GLU A 93 8.28 -2.14 12.20
C GLU A 93 9.75 -2.01 12.66
N GLU A 94 10.71 -2.24 11.76
CA GLU A 94 12.13 -2.08 12.06
C GLU A 94 12.45 -0.65 12.50
N VAL A 95 11.99 0.36 11.75
CA VAL A 95 12.24 1.77 12.07
C VAL A 95 11.53 2.18 13.37
N LYS A 96 10.33 1.64 13.64
CA LYS A 96 9.64 1.86 14.93
C LYS A 96 10.42 1.27 16.11
N ALA A 97 10.99 0.07 15.96
CA ALA A 97 11.81 -0.56 16.99
C ALA A 97 13.08 0.27 17.26
N GLU A 98 13.73 0.77 16.21
CA GLU A 98 14.89 1.67 16.32
C GLU A 98 14.53 3.00 17.00
N TYR A 99 13.39 3.59 16.65
CA TYR A 99 12.87 4.79 17.29
C TYR A 99 12.63 4.57 18.79
N ALA A 100 11.96 3.47 19.16
CA ALA A 100 11.71 3.13 20.56
C ALA A 100 13.01 2.96 21.35
N LYS A 101 14.01 2.29 20.77
CA LYS A 101 15.34 2.14 21.37
C LYS A 101 16.05 3.49 21.55
N ALA A 102 15.99 4.36 20.54
CA ALA A 102 16.60 5.68 20.59
C ALA A 102 15.94 6.57 21.67
N SER A 103 14.61 6.56 21.74
CA SER A 103 13.83 7.31 22.73
C SER A 103 14.14 6.86 24.17
N ALA A 104 14.14 5.54 24.43
CA ALA A 104 14.46 4.99 25.75
C ALA A 104 15.91 5.26 26.21
N LEU A 105 16.84 5.48 25.28
CA LEU A 105 18.21 5.91 25.60
C LEU A 105 18.26 7.40 25.97
N GLU A 106 17.46 8.24 25.32
CA GLU A 106 17.34 9.66 25.65
C GLU A 106 16.70 9.88 27.02
N GLU A 107 15.60 9.19 27.32
CA GLU A 107 14.89 9.29 28.61
C GLU A 107 15.80 8.91 29.80
N ARG A 108 16.57 7.82 29.64
CA ARG A 108 17.55 7.40 30.66
C ARG A 108 18.62 8.46 30.89
N ASP A 109 19.20 9.01 29.83
CA ASP A 109 20.19 10.09 29.91
C ASP A 109 19.63 11.37 30.59
N GLY A 110 18.39 11.73 30.28
CA GLY A 110 17.70 12.85 30.91
C GLY A 110 17.49 12.63 32.41
N SER A 111 17.09 11.42 32.79
CA SER A 111 16.87 11.04 34.20
C SER A 111 18.17 11.04 35.03
N VAL A 112 19.29 10.64 34.44
CA VAL A 112 20.61 10.64 35.10
C VAL A 112 21.10 12.07 35.32
N ARG A 113 20.85 12.98 34.38
CA ARG A 113 21.20 14.41 34.54
C ARG A 113 20.30 15.14 35.51
N ALA A 114 19.02 14.83 35.57
CA ALA A 114 18.11 15.45 36.53
C ALA A 114 18.44 15.09 37.99
N ARG A 115 19.24 14.04 38.20
CA ARG A 115 19.68 13.55 39.52
C ARG A 115 21.12 13.95 39.89
N ALA A 116 21.86 14.57 38.98
CA ALA A 116 23.24 15.03 39.18
C ALA A 116 23.28 16.55 39.32
#